data_AF-A0A7C7H805-F1
#
_entry.id   AF-A0A7C7H805-F1
#
_cell.length_a   1.000
_cell.length_b   1.000
_cell.length_c   1.000
_cell.angle_alpha   90.00
_cell.angle_beta   90.00
_cell.angle_gamma   90.00
#
_symmetry.space_group_name_H-M   'P 1'
#
loop_
_entity.id
_entity.type
_entity.pdbx_description
1 polymer ?
#
loop_
_entity_poly.entity_id
_entity_poly.type
_entity_poly.pdbx_seq_one_letter_code
_entity_poly.pdbx_strand_id
1 'polypeptide(L)'
;MPSSMPRMGLMEGVWVCSFQEFEGLSLVLRESLIQLTDAIVTQENKGGKMSDLYDFLTGNEFKLQIEGIVEGITQMKTDLESEQLSMRTIWKKREKQIAKVVDNTLGMYGSIKGIAGSKVIYIDQLELGGDETLELEDGE
;
A
#
# COMPACT_ATOMS: atom_id res chain seq x y z
N MET A 1 -20.93 -67.69 5.08
CA MET A 1 -19.61 -67.78 4.41
C MET A 1 -19.76 -68.53 3.10
N PRO A 2 -19.12 -68.10 2.00
CA PRO A 2 -19.05 -68.85 0.75
C PRO A 2 -18.39 -70.22 0.97
N SER A 3 -18.81 -71.23 0.19
CA SER A 3 -18.37 -72.63 0.37
C SER A 3 -16.85 -72.84 0.24
N SER A 4 -16.14 -71.92 -0.41
CA SER A 4 -14.69 -71.94 -0.61
C SER A 4 -13.88 -71.17 0.44
N MET A 5 -14.53 -70.51 1.40
CA MET A 5 -13.87 -69.57 2.33
C MET A 5 -14.24 -69.87 3.80
N PRO A 6 -13.39 -70.62 4.53
CA PRO A 6 -13.67 -71.01 5.91
C PRO A 6 -13.33 -69.92 6.96
N ARG A 7 -12.63 -68.84 6.56
CA ARG A 7 -12.24 -67.71 7.42
C ARG A 7 -12.38 -66.40 6.65
N MET A 8 -12.37 -65.27 7.37
CA MET A 8 -12.39 -63.94 6.75
C MET A 8 -11.31 -63.74 5.66
N GLY A 9 -11.67 -63.04 4.58
CA GLY A 9 -10.74 -62.63 3.54
C GLY A 9 -11.37 -61.79 2.44
N LEU A 10 -10.57 -61.46 1.42
CA LEU A 10 -10.99 -60.64 0.28
C LEU A 10 -11.41 -61.55 -0.88
N MET A 11 -12.63 -61.35 -1.39
CA MET A 11 -13.17 -62.07 -2.56
C MET A 11 -13.70 -61.03 -3.54
N GLU A 12 -13.16 -61.01 -4.77
CA GLU A 12 -13.59 -60.07 -5.84
C GLU A 12 -13.61 -58.59 -5.41
N GLY A 13 -12.66 -58.19 -4.57
CA GLY A 13 -12.57 -56.81 -4.06
C GLY A 13 -13.53 -56.50 -2.90
N VAL A 14 -14.31 -57.47 -2.44
CA VAL A 14 -15.20 -57.34 -1.29
C VAL A 14 -14.63 -58.12 -0.10
N TRP A 15 -14.52 -57.47 1.05
CA TRP A 15 -14.13 -58.16 2.29
C TRP A 15 -15.30 -58.99 2.81
N VAL A 16 -15.10 -60.29 2.91
CA VAL A 16 -16.07 -61.25 3.43
C VAL A 16 -15.61 -61.74 4.79
N CYS A 17 -16.47 -61.64 5.80
CA CYS A 17 -16.19 -62.10 7.16
C CYS A 17 -17.40 -62.85 7.75
N SER A 18 -17.17 -63.60 8.82
CA SER A 18 -18.26 -64.13 9.64
C SER A 18 -18.73 -63.09 10.66
N PHE A 19 -19.91 -63.28 11.24
CA PHE A 19 -20.44 -62.37 12.25
C PHE A 19 -19.53 -62.25 13.49
N GLN A 20 -18.80 -63.32 13.83
CA GLN A 20 -17.83 -63.31 14.94
C GLN A 20 -16.57 -62.50 14.64
N GLU A 21 -16.19 -62.39 13.36
CA GLU A 21 -14.98 -61.67 12.92
C GLU A 21 -15.26 -60.20 12.54
N PHE A 22 -16.55 -59.83 12.41
CA PHE A 22 -16.98 -58.54 11.88
C PHE A 22 -16.45 -57.34 12.69
N GLU A 23 -16.49 -57.40 14.03
CA GLU A 23 -16.02 -56.30 14.87
C GLU A 23 -14.54 -56.00 14.62
N GLY A 24 -13.71 -57.05 14.63
CA GLY A 24 -12.27 -56.93 14.34
C GLY A 24 -11.99 -56.42 12.93
N LEU A 25 -12.71 -56.92 11.93
CA LEU A 25 -12.55 -56.46 10.55
C LEU A 25 -12.90 -54.98 10.40
N SER A 26 -14.01 -54.55 11.00
CA SER A 26 -14.49 -53.17 10.90
C SER A 26 -13.49 -52.17 11.48
N LEU A 27 -12.84 -52.54 12.59
CA LEU A 27 -11.79 -51.73 13.22
C LEU A 27 -10.55 -51.61 12.33
N VAL A 28 -10.08 -52.73 11.76
CA VAL A 28 -8.91 -52.75 10.86
C VAL A 28 -9.18 -51.96 9.58
N LEU A 29 -10.37 -52.09 8.98
CA LEU A 29 -10.74 -51.33 7.79
C LEU A 29 -10.84 -49.83 8.07
N ARG A 30 -11.42 -49.45 9.21
CA ARG A 30 -11.49 -48.05 9.64
C ARG A 30 -10.09 -47.46 9.80
N GLU A 31 -9.20 -48.15 10.50
CA GLU A 31 -7.81 -47.70 10.70
C GLU A 31 -7.07 -47.55 9.36
N SER A 32 -7.26 -48.52 8.45
CA SER A 32 -6.66 -48.48 7.11
C SER A 32 -7.14 -47.28 6.29
N LEU A 33 -8.44 -46.93 6.39
CA LEU A 33 -9.00 -45.75 5.74
C LEU A 33 -8.42 -44.45 6.31
N ILE A 34 -8.30 -44.35 7.64
CA ILE A 34 -7.73 -43.18 8.31
C ILE A 34 -6.28 -42.96 7.85
N GLN A 35 -5.45 -44.01 7.88
CA GLN A 35 -4.06 -43.93 7.44
C GLN A 35 -3.91 -43.53 5.96
N LEU A 36 -4.80 -44.03 5.10
CA LEU A 36 -4.84 -43.65 3.69
C LEU A 36 -5.21 -42.17 3.51
N THR A 37 -6.23 -41.69 4.23
CA THR A 37 -6.62 -40.28 4.21
C THR A 37 -5.50 -39.37 4.71
N ASP A 38 -4.84 -39.73 5.81
CA ASP A 38 -3.70 -38.96 6.35
C ASP A 38 -2.53 -38.88 5.34
N ALA A 39 -2.27 -39.98 4.61
CA ALA A 39 -1.26 -40.00 3.56
C ALA A 39 -1.62 -39.08 2.38
N ILE A 40 -2.88 -39.05 1.96
CA ILE A 40 -3.39 -38.17 0.89
C ILE A 40 -3.27 -36.69 1.31
N VAL A 41 -3.76 -36.35 2.51
CA VAL A 41 -3.70 -34.99 3.07
C VAL A 41 -2.25 -34.51 3.23
N THR A 42 -1.34 -35.41 3.59
CA THR A 42 0.09 -35.10 3.71
C THR A 42 0.74 -34.82 2.35
N GLN A 43 0.25 -35.44 1.26
CA GLN A 43 0.74 -35.18 -0.10
C GLN A 43 0.23 -33.86 -0.68
N GLU A 44 -1.04 -33.48 -0.45
CA GLU A 44 -1.58 -32.17 -0.86
C GLU A 44 -0.76 -31.01 -0.29
N ASN A 45 -0.30 -31.13 0.95
CA ASN A 45 0.42 -30.06 1.65
C ASN A 45 1.86 -29.79 1.17
N LYS A 46 2.48 -30.70 0.40
CA LYS A 46 3.90 -30.57 -0.03
C LYS A 46 4.08 -30.06 -1.45
N GLY A 47 3.06 -30.17 -2.31
CA GLY A 47 3.16 -29.79 -3.73
C GLY A 47 2.19 -28.70 -4.21
N GLY A 48 1.00 -28.60 -3.60
CA GLY A 48 -0.07 -27.75 -4.14
C GLY A 48 0.25 -26.25 -4.11
N LYS A 49 0.66 -25.73 -2.95
CA LYS A 49 0.77 -24.28 -2.72
C LYS A 49 1.76 -23.55 -3.64
N MET A 50 2.84 -24.21 -4.04
CA MET A 50 3.83 -23.59 -4.95
C MET A 50 3.34 -23.62 -6.41
N SER A 51 2.59 -24.67 -6.80
CA SER A 51 1.91 -24.74 -8.09
C SER A 51 0.81 -23.68 -8.18
N ASP A 52 -0.01 -23.54 -7.15
CA ASP A 52 -1.11 -22.57 -7.11
C ASP A 52 -0.59 -21.12 -7.22
N LEU A 53 0.53 -20.80 -6.57
CA LEU A 53 1.20 -19.50 -6.70
C LEU A 53 1.74 -19.28 -8.11
N TYR A 54 2.34 -20.31 -8.73
CA TYR A 54 2.83 -20.20 -10.10
C TYR A 54 1.69 -20.00 -11.10
N ASP A 55 0.59 -20.74 -10.95
CA ASP A 55 -0.61 -20.62 -11.78
C ASP A 55 -1.29 -19.26 -11.59
N PHE A 56 -1.32 -18.73 -10.38
CA PHE A 56 -1.79 -17.37 -10.12
C PHE A 56 -0.89 -16.32 -10.77
N LEU A 57 0.42 -16.38 -10.55
CA LEU A 57 1.40 -15.41 -11.06
C LEU A 57 1.49 -15.41 -12.61
N THR A 58 1.27 -16.56 -13.24
CA THR A 58 1.23 -16.69 -14.70
C THR A 58 -0.18 -16.57 -15.27
N GLY A 59 -1.18 -16.46 -14.40
CA GLY A 59 -2.59 -16.39 -14.75
C GLY A 59 -3.06 -14.99 -15.15
N ASN A 60 -4.23 -14.94 -15.78
CA ASN A 60 -4.84 -13.69 -16.22
C ASN A 60 -5.30 -12.81 -15.04
N GLU A 61 -5.63 -13.40 -13.89
CA GLU A 61 -6.08 -12.67 -12.71
C GLU A 61 -4.99 -11.73 -12.17
N PHE A 62 -3.77 -12.26 -11.98
CA PHE A 62 -2.63 -11.44 -11.55
C PHE A 62 -2.34 -10.31 -12.55
N LYS A 63 -2.38 -10.62 -13.86
CA LYS A 63 -2.20 -9.61 -14.90
C LYS A 63 -3.22 -8.47 -14.79
N LEU A 64 -4.50 -8.78 -14.67
CA LEU A 64 -5.57 -7.77 -14.54
C LEU A 64 -5.39 -6.91 -13.28
N GLN A 65 -4.98 -7.53 -12.16
CA GLN A 65 -4.70 -6.78 -10.93
C GLN A 65 -3.54 -5.79 -11.12
N ILE A 66 -2.45 -6.23 -11.76
CA ILE A 66 -1.31 -5.35 -12.06
C ILE A 66 -1.69 -4.24 -13.03
N GLU A 67 -2.45 -4.54 -14.08
CA GLU A 67 -2.94 -3.54 -15.04
C GLU A 67 -3.78 -2.45 -14.35
N GLY A 68 -4.69 -2.84 -13.45
CA GLY A 68 -5.48 -1.88 -12.66
C GLY A 68 -4.63 -1.01 -11.74
N ILE A 69 -3.56 -1.57 -11.14
CA ILE A 69 -2.62 -0.80 -10.33
C ILE A 69 -1.86 0.21 -11.21
N VAL A 70 -1.37 -0.21 -12.38
CA VAL A 70 -0.63 0.64 -13.32
C VAL A 70 -1.52 1.78 -13.84
N GLU A 71 -2.78 1.49 -14.16
CA GLU A 71 -3.76 2.49 -14.57
C GLU A 71 -3.98 3.52 -13.44
N GLY A 72 -4.20 3.05 -12.20
CA GLY A 72 -4.34 3.92 -11.04
C GLY A 72 -3.13 4.83 -10.81
N ILE A 73 -1.91 4.28 -10.91
CA ILE A 73 -0.67 5.08 -10.78
C ILE A 73 -0.58 6.13 -11.90
N THR A 74 -0.89 5.75 -13.13
CA THR A 74 -0.82 6.66 -14.29
C THR A 74 -1.82 7.81 -14.15
N GLN A 75 -3.03 7.51 -13.69
CA GLN A 75 -4.05 8.52 -13.42
C GLN A 75 -3.60 9.49 -12.32
N MET A 76 -3.16 8.97 -11.15
CA MET A 76 -2.68 9.80 -10.05
C MET A 76 -1.51 10.70 -10.43
N LYS A 77 -0.59 10.20 -11.27
CA LYS A 77 0.52 11.00 -11.77
C LYS A 77 0.04 12.14 -12.67
N THR A 78 -0.92 11.86 -13.56
CA THR A 78 -1.50 12.86 -14.47
C THR A 78 -2.24 13.94 -13.70
N ASP A 79 -3.02 13.56 -12.70
CA ASP A 79 -3.74 14.48 -11.83
C ASP A 79 -2.77 15.40 -11.08
N LEU A 80 -1.69 14.84 -10.52
CA LEU A 80 -0.66 15.61 -9.84
C LEU A 80 0.03 16.62 -10.75
N GLU A 81 0.37 16.25 -11.99
CA GLU A 81 0.97 17.16 -12.97
C GLU A 81 0.04 18.33 -13.33
N SER A 82 -1.26 18.04 -13.48
CA SER A 82 -2.30 19.04 -13.74
C SER A 82 -2.48 20.00 -12.55
N GLU A 83 -2.48 19.48 -11.32
CA GLU A 83 -2.52 20.27 -10.10
C GLU A 83 -1.30 21.19 -9.99
N GLN A 84 -0.09 20.67 -10.25
CA GLN A 84 1.14 21.47 -10.22
C GLN A 84 1.12 22.62 -11.24
N LEU A 85 0.61 22.38 -12.45
CA LEU A 85 0.47 23.43 -13.46
C LEU A 85 -0.51 24.52 -13.01
N SER A 86 -1.67 24.12 -12.49
CA SER A 86 -2.70 25.03 -11.97
C SER A 86 -2.16 25.84 -10.79
N MET A 87 -1.45 25.18 -9.88
CA MET A 87 -0.92 25.82 -8.68
C MET A 87 0.18 26.84 -8.99
N ARG A 88 1.05 26.58 -9.96
CA ARG A 88 2.03 27.58 -10.44
C ARG A 88 1.37 28.88 -10.89
N THR A 89 0.24 28.79 -11.59
CA THR A 89 -0.53 29.96 -12.02
C THR A 89 -1.11 30.72 -10.82
N ILE A 90 -1.67 30.00 -9.85
CA ILE A 90 -2.23 30.57 -8.61
C ILE A 90 -1.13 31.27 -7.81
N TRP A 91 0.03 30.64 -7.63
CA TRP A 91 1.17 31.24 -6.94
C TRP A 91 1.63 32.52 -7.62
N LYS A 92 1.83 32.51 -8.96
CA LYS A 92 2.21 33.72 -9.69
C LYS A 92 1.18 34.85 -9.58
N LYS A 93 -0.12 34.51 -9.55
CA LYS A 93 -1.18 35.50 -9.30
C LYS A 93 -1.08 36.09 -7.89
N ARG A 94 -0.87 35.25 -6.87
CA ARG A 94 -0.73 35.67 -5.47
C ARG A 94 0.53 36.51 -5.25
N GLU A 95 1.66 36.12 -5.84
CA GLU A 95 2.90 36.91 -5.82
C GLU A 95 2.65 38.34 -6.34
N LYS A 96 1.97 38.49 -7.49
CA LYS A 96 1.62 39.82 -8.03
C LYS A 96 0.69 40.61 -7.11
N GLN A 97 -0.28 39.95 -6.48
CA GLN A 97 -1.19 40.59 -5.52
C GLN A 97 -0.43 41.09 -4.29
N ILE A 98 0.46 40.27 -3.74
CA ILE A 98 1.32 40.64 -2.60
C ILE A 98 2.21 41.82 -2.98
N ALA A 99 2.90 41.75 -4.12
CA ALA A 99 3.76 42.84 -4.60
C ALA A 99 3.00 44.16 -4.73
N LYS A 100 1.77 44.13 -5.25
CA LYS A 100 0.91 45.33 -5.33
C LYS A 100 0.57 45.91 -3.96
N VAL A 101 0.25 45.06 -2.98
CA VAL A 101 -0.08 45.51 -1.63
C VAL A 101 1.15 46.11 -0.95
N VAL A 102 2.33 45.50 -1.13
CA VAL A 102 3.60 46.02 -0.62
C VAL A 102 3.90 47.39 -1.23
N ASP A 103 3.82 47.53 -2.55
CA ASP A 103 4.07 48.79 -3.25
C ASP A 103 3.13 49.91 -2.80
N ASN A 104 1.83 49.61 -2.68
CA ASN A 104 0.85 50.56 -2.14
C ASN A 104 1.17 50.98 -0.70
N THR A 105 1.61 50.04 0.14
CA THR A 105 1.96 50.30 1.55
C THR A 105 3.20 51.17 1.63
N LEU A 106 4.24 50.86 0.86
CA LEU A 106 5.46 51.66 0.75
C LEU A 106 5.18 53.06 0.22
N GLY A 107 4.37 53.18 -0.84
CA GLY A 107 3.96 54.47 -1.40
C GLY A 107 3.20 55.33 -0.39
N MET A 108 2.29 54.73 0.37
CA MET A 108 1.58 55.43 1.45
C MET A 108 2.53 55.88 2.56
N TYR A 109 3.38 54.97 3.05
CA TYR A 109 4.37 55.26 4.09
C TYR A 109 5.32 56.39 3.66
N GLY A 110 5.90 56.31 2.47
CA GLY A 110 6.77 57.33 1.90
C GLY A 110 6.07 58.68 1.71
N SER A 111 4.81 58.68 1.25
CA SER A 111 4.01 59.90 1.10
C SER A 111 3.77 60.58 2.45
N ILE A 112 3.38 59.83 3.48
CA ILE A 112 3.17 60.36 4.83
C ILE A 112 4.49 60.89 5.40
N LYS A 113 5.61 60.15 5.24
CA LYS A 113 6.95 60.58 5.69
C LYS A 113 7.40 61.86 4.99
N GLY A 114 7.11 62.01 3.69
CA GLY A 114 7.39 63.24 2.94
C GLY A 114 6.60 64.45 3.45
N ILE A 115 5.33 64.26 3.84
CA ILE A 115 4.46 65.35 4.32
C ILE A 115 4.77 65.73 5.78
N ALA A 116 4.88 64.74 6.68
CA ALA A 116 5.02 64.96 8.11
C ALA A 116 6.48 65.00 8.58
N GLY A 117 7.45 64.70 7.70
CA GLY A 117 8.87 64.70 8.01
C GLY A 117 9.22 63.70 9.11
N SER A 118 10.04 64.12 10.07
CA SER A 118 10.53 63.31 11.20
C SER A 118 9.49 62.99 12.28
N LYS A 119 8.21 63.35 12.08
CA LYS A 119 7.13 63.07 13.04
C LYS A 119 6.35 61.78 12.74
N VAL A 120 6.67 61.08 11.66
CA VAL A 120 6.04 59.80 11.30
C VAL A 120 6.57 58.67 12.17
N ILE A 121 5.69 57.73 12.50
CA ILE A 121 6.05 56.49 13.23
C ILE A 121 7.04 55.71 12.37
N TYR A 122 8.22 55.44 12.94
CA TYR A 122 9.25 54.63 12.31
C TYR A 122 8.80 53.17 12.22
N ILE A 123 8.90 52.58 11.02
CA ILE A 123 8.64 51.16 10.79
C ILE A 123 9.92 50.54 10.23
N ASP A 124 10.58 49.75 11.07
CA ASP A 124 11.89 49.15 10.83
C ASP A 124 11.99 48.41 9.47
N GLN A 125 10.99 47.60 9.14
CA GLN A 125 10.94 46.82 7.89
C GLN A 125 10.80 47.65 6.61
N LEU A 126 10.51 48.95 6.71
CA LEU A 126 10.28 49.86 5.58
C LEU A 126 11.37 50.93 5.46
N GLU A 127 12.42 50.86 6.29
CA GLU A 127 13.46 51.87 6.41
C GLU A 127 14.83 51.26 6.15
N LEU A 128 15.73 52.05 5.56
CA LEU A 128 17.11 51.63 5.32
C LEU A 128 17.86 51.65 6.66
N GLY A 129 18.13 50.47 7.24
CA GLY A 129 18.75 50.34 8.56
C GLY A 129 18.26 49.14 9.39
N GLY A 130 17.21 48.44 8.94
CA GLY A 130 16.84 47.14 9.50
C GLY A 130 17.87 46.08 9.14
N ASP A 131 18.79 45.82 10.08
CA ASP A 131 19.70 44.66 10.17
C ASP A 131 21.13 44.76 9.58
N GLU A 132 21.80 45.93 9.61
CA GLU A 132 23.27 46.00 9.43
C GLU A 132 23.95 46.95 10.43
N THR A 133 23.84 46.63 11.73
CA THR A 133 24.97 46.88 12.64
C THR A 133 25.82 45.62 12.64
N LEU A 134 26.57 45.42 11.54
CA LEU A 134 27.75 44.57 11.57
C LEU A 134 28.72 45.23 12.57
N GLU A 135 28.70 44.73 13.81
CA GLU A 135 29.77 44.95 14.77
C GLU A 135 31.07 44.50 14.08
N LEU A 136 31.82 45.48 13.57
CA LEU A 136 33.22 45.27 13.29
C LEU A 136 33.86 45.05 14.66
N GLU A 137 34.11 43.78 14.98
CA GLU A 137 35.07 43.43 16.03
C GLU A 137 36.40 44.10 15.66
N ASP A 138 36.67 45.23 16.32
CA ASP A 138 38.01 45.79 16.43
C ASP A 138 38.86 44.75 17.17
N GLY A 139 39.53 43.89 16.41
CA GLY A 139 40.52 42.97 16.93
C GLY A 139 41.75 43.74 17.40
N GLU A 140 41.94 43.78 18.73
CA GLU A 140 43.24 43.97 19.37
C GLU A 140 44.08 42.67 19.32
#